data_AF-A0A947JD02-F1
#
_entry.id   AF-A0A947JD02-F1
#
_cell.length_a   1.000
_cell.length_b   1.000
_cell.length_c   1.000
_cell.angle_alpha   90.00
_cell.angle_beta   90.00
_cell.angle_gamma   90.00
#
_symmetry.space_group_name_H-M   'P 1'
#
loop_
_entity.id
_entity.type
_entity.pdbx_description
1 polymer ?
#
loop_
_entity_poly.entity_id
_entity_poly.type
_entity_poly.pdbx_seq_one_letter_code
_entity_poly.pdbx_strand_id
1 'polypeptide(L)'
;MYIDKTLKEYFDDLAAKKAAPGGGSASAAVAATGTSLMSMVANFTIGKPEYKDVETKVAGLLSEIRRLDSRLRSLIDEDVSAYEKLAEALKGAPKDEAALEDFYKDALKPPFAVCEITGICMKLCRALAECGNKKLVT
;
A
#
# COMPACT_ATOMS: atom_id res chain seq x y z
N MET A 1 13.26 -2.97 -7.68
CA MET A 1 12.20 -2.09 -7.18
C MET A 1 11.11 -1.99 -8.25
N TYR A 2 9.86 -2.28 -7.90
CA TYR A 2 8.69 -2.38 -8.77
C TYR A 2 7.89 -1.08 -8.85
N ILE A 3 8.00 -0.17 -7.87
CA ILE A 3 7.26 1.11 -7.93
C ILE A 3 7.63 1.96 -9.15
N ASP A 4 8.87 1.82 -9.66
CA ASP A 4 9.38 2.54 -10.83
C ASP A 4 9.26 1.73 -12.13
N LYS A 5 8.71 0.49 -12.06
CA LYS A 5 8.47 -0.35 -13.24
C LYS A 5 7.09 -0.07 -13.83
N THR A 6 6.87 -0.52 -15.06
CA THR A 6 5.55 -0.47 -15.66
C THR A 6 4.58 -1.43 -14.96
N LEU A 7 3.29 -1.09 -14.95
CA LEU A 7 2.25 -2.01 -14.46
C LEU A 7 2.27 -3.34 -15.21
N LYS A 8 2.57 -3.32 -16.51
CA LYS A 8 2.71 -4.53 -17.33
C LYS A 8 3.79 -5.44 -16.77
N GLU A 9 5.00 -4.91 -16.52
CA GLU A 9 6.10 -5.70 -15.95
C GLU A 9 5.77 -6.23 -14.56
N TYR A 10 5.09 -5.44 -13.71
CA TYR A 10 4.66 -5.91 -12.40
C TYR A 10 3.73 -7.12 -12.50
N PHE A 11 2.71 -7.05 -13.37
CA PHE A 11 1.75 -8.14 -13.54
C PHE A 11 2.35 -9.36 -14.24
N ASP A 12 3.22 -9.16 -15.24
CA ASP A 12 3.96 -10.24 -15.89
C ASP A 12 4.82 -10.99 -14.87
N ASP A 13 5.51 -10.27 -13.97
CA ASP A 13 6.37 -10.86 -12.94
C ASP A 13 5.56 -11.51 -11.81
N LEU A 14 4.44 -10.92 -11.39
CA LEU A 14 3.52 -11.47 -10.39
C LEU A 14 2.91 -12.81 -10.85
N ALA A 15 2.61 -12.94 -12.14
CA ALA A 15 2.05 -14.15 -12.73
C ALA A 15 3.12 -15.21 -13.08
N ALA A 16 4.40 -14.83 -13.10
CA ALA A 16 5.49 -15.71 -13.47
C ALA A 16 5.86 -16.70 -12.35
N LYS A 17 6.62 -17.74 -12.72
CA LYS A 17 7.27 -18.66 -11.77
C LYS A 17 8.48 -17.98 -11.09
N LYS A 18 8.24 -16.87 -10.40
CA LYS A 18 9.22 -16.09 -9.63
C LYS A 18 8.89 -16.16 -8.13
N ALA A 19 9.88 -15.90 -7.29
CA ALA A 19 9.67 -15.87 -5.83
C ALA A 19 8.90 -14.61 -5.39
N ALA A 20 9.13 -13.48 -6.07
CA ALA A 20 8.49 -12.20 -5.82
C ALA A 20 8.29 -11.44 -7.15
N PRO A 21 7.28 -10.55 -7.27
CA PRO A 21 6.40 -10.07 -6.21
C PRO A 21 5.33 -11.10 -5.86
N GLY A 22 4.84 -11.05 -4.62
CA GLY A 22 3.83 -11.96 -4.09
C GLY A 22 2.57 -11.25 -3.59
N GLY A 23 1.76 -11.97 -2.80
CA GLY A 23 0.49 -11.46 -2.29
C GLY A 23 0.59 -10.22 -1.39
N GLY A 24 1.67 -10.10 -0.59
CA GLY A 24 1.89 -8.92 0.27
C GLY A 24 2.15 -7.66 -0.57
N SER A 25 3.07 -7.77 -1.54
CA SER A 25 3.36 -6.72 -2.53
C SER A 25 2.10 -6.33 -3.32
N ALA A 26 1.32 -7.31 -3.78
CA ALA A 26 0.08 -7.05 -4.52
C ALA A 26 -0.96 -6.35 -3.65
N SER A 27 -1.09 -6.76 -2.38
CA SER A 27 -1.99 -6.11 -1.42
C SER A 27 -1.58 -4.66 -1.15
N ALA A 28 -0.28 -4.40 -1.01
CA ALA A 28 0.25 -3.04 -0.88
C ALA A 28 -0.07 -2.18 -2.11
N ALA A 29 0.09 -2.73 -3.32
CA ALA A 29 -0.24 -2.03 -4.57
C ALA A 29 -1.74 -1.70 -4.71
N VAL A 30 -2.62 -2.63 -4.33
CA VAL A 30 -4.08 -2.40 -4.30
C VAL A 30 -4.43 -1.33 -3.26
N ALA A 31 -3.87 -1.40 -2.06
CA ALA A 31 -4.10 -0.39 -1.03
C ALA A 31 -3.62 1.00 -1.46
N ALA A 32 -2.43 1.10 -2.08
CA ALA A 32 -1.89 2.34 -2.63
C ALA A 32 -2.78 2.92 -3.74
N THR A 33 -3.36 2.04 -4.57
CA THR A 33 -4.34 2.46 -5.60
C THR A 33 -5.56 3.10 -4.94
N GLY A 34 -6.09 2.50 -3.87
CA GLY A 34 -7.18 3.07 -3.08
C GLY A 34 -6.86 4.43 -2.49
N THR A 35 -5.69 4.62 -1.87
CA THR A 35 -5.28 5.92 -1.31
C THR A 35 -5.04 6.99 -2.37
N SER A 36 -4.55 6.60 -3.55
CA SER A 36 -4.42 7.50 -4.70
C SER A 36 -5.79 8.00 -5.18
N LEU A 37 -6.81 7.14 -5.21
CA LEU A 37 -8.19 7.52 -5.52
C LEU A 37 -8.79 8.43 -4.45
N MET A 38 -8.55 8.16 -3.16
CA MET A 38 -8.97 9.06 -2.08
C MET A 38 -8.32 10.45 -2.21
N SER A 39 -7.03 10.50 -2.58
CA SER A 39 -6.35 11.77 -2.87
C SER A 39 -6.99 12.51 -4.03
N MET A 40 -7.41 11.81 -5.09
CA MET A 40 -8.17 12.39 -6.20
C MET A 40 -9.47 13.04 -5.69
N VAL A 41 -10.29 12.33 -4.92
CA VAL A 41 -11.54 12.89 -4.35
C VAL A 41 -11.26 14.16 -3.54
N ALA A 42 -10.26 14.14 -2.65
CA ALA A 42 -9.89 15.30 -1.85
C ALA A 42 -9.42 16.49 -2.71
N ASN A 43 -8.58 16.26 -3.73
CA ASN A 43 -8.16 17.30 -4.67
C ASN A 43 -9.32 17.88 -5.48
N PHE A 44 -10.32 17.06 -5.86
CA PHE A 44 -11.53 17.53 -6.55
C PHE A 44 -12.53 18.24 -5.62
N THR A 45 -12.28 18.26 -4.32
CA THR A 45 -13.09 18.92 -3.30
C THR A 45 -12.51 20.29 -2.92
N ILE A 46 -11.19 20.36 -2.71
CA ILE A 46 -10.49 21.60 -2.31
C ILE A 46 -10.59 22.66 -3.41
N GLY A 47 -10.83 23.92 -3.03
CA GLY A 47 -10.94 25.05 -3.96
C GLY A 47 -12.28 25.17 -4.68
N LYS A 48 -13.25 24.30 -4.38
CA LYS A 48 -14.61 24.40 -4.93
C LYS A 48 -15.48 25.26 -4.01
N PRO A 49 -16.21 26.26 -4.54
CA PRO A 49 -17.05 27.14 -3.73
C PRO A 49 -18.08 26.40 -2.87
N GLU A 50 -18.67 25.32 -3.40
CA GLU A 50 -19.68 24.50 -2.72
C GLU A 50 -19.13 23.64 -1.56
N TYR A 51 -17.79 23.55 -1.39
CA TYR A 51 -17.12 22.79 -0.33
C TYR A 51 -16.26 23.67 0.59
N LYS A 52 -16.44 25.01 0.56
CA LYS A 52 -15.63 25.96 1.33
C LYS A 52 -15.64 25.67 2.84
N ASP A 53 -16.78 25.24 3.37
CA ASP A 53 -16.94 24.98 4.81
C ASP A 53 -16.17 23.73 5.30
N VAL A 54 -15.78 22.83 4.38
CA VAL A 54 -15.07 21.59 4.70
C VAL A 54 -13.63 21.57 4.20
N GLU A 55 -13.17 22.65 3.56
CA GLU A 55 -11.87 22.70 2.87
C GLU A 55 -10.70 22.38 3.80
N THR A 56 -10.64 22.99 4.99
CA THR A 56 -9.58 22.73 5.98
C THR A 56 -9.59 21.27 6.44
N LYS A 57 -10.78 20.68 6.66
CA LYS A 57 -10.93 19.27 7.04
C LYS A 57 -10.40 18.36 5.94
N VAL A 58 -10.78 18.62 4.69
CA VAL A 58 -10.37 17.80 3.54
C VAL A 58 -8.86 17.93 3.26
N ALA A 59 -8.29 19.12 3.45
CA ALA A 59 -6.84 19.31 3.36
C ALA A 59 -6.07 18.48 4.41
N GLY A 60 -6.59 18.42 5.65
CA GLY A 60 -6.03 17.55 6.70
C GLY A 60 -6.10 16.07 6.33
N LEU A 61 -7.27 15.61 5.83
CA LEU A 61 -7.42 14.24 5.34
C LEU A 61 -6.44 13.93 4.20
N LEU A 62 -6.31 14.82 3.22
CA LEU A 62 -5.39 14.65 2.09
C LEU A 62 -3.94 14.50 2.53
N SER A 63 -3.50 15.27 3.54
CA SER A 63 -2.15 15.17 4.08
C SER A 63 -1.88 13.77 4.66
N GLU A 64 -2.79 13.26 5.49
CA GLU A 64 -2.67 11.90 6.05
C GLU A 64 -2.75 10.83 4.97
N ILE A 65 -3.67 10.96 4.00
CA ILE A 65 -3.80 10.02 2.89
C ILE A 65 -2.49 9.93 2.10
N ARG A 66 -1.85 11.06 1.78
CA ARG A 66 -0.57 11.08 1.05
C ARG A 66 0.57 10.43 1.85
N ARG A 67 0.59 10.62 3.17
CA ARG A 67 1.56 9.97 4.05
C ARG A 67 1.40 8.45 4.02
N LEU A 68 0.16 7.95 4.13
CA LEU A 68 -0.14 6.52 4.08
C LEU A 68 0.12 5.94 2.68
N ASP A 69 -0.25 6.65 1.61
CA ASP A 69 0.01 6.27 0.22
C ASP A 69 1.51 6.06 -0.03
N SER A 70 2.35 7.00 0.41
CA SER A 70 3.81 6.88 0.30
C SER A 70 4.34 5.65 1.04
N ARG A 71 3.82 5.34 2.24
CA ARG A 71 4.22 4.15 2.99
C ARG A 71 3.74 2.86 2.32
N LEU A 72 2.51 2.82 1.79
CA LEU A 72 1.99 1.66 1.06
C LEU A 72 2.79 1.38 -0.21
N ARG A 73 3.22 2.43 -0.94
CA ARG A 73 4.09 2.27 -2.11
C ARG A 73 5.44 1.67 -1.75
N SER A 74 6.04 2.08 -0.63
CA SER A 74 7.32 1.50 -0.21
C SER A 74 7.17 0.02 0.21
N LEU A 75 6.02 -0.34 0.79
CA LEU A 75 5.70 -1.71 1.17
C LEU A 75 5.62 -2.70 -0.01
N ILE A 76 5.35 -2.22 -1.23
CA ILE A 76 5.37 -3.05 -2.46
C ILE A 76 6.75 -3.69 -2.63
N ASP A 77 7.80 -2.91 -2.40
CA ASP A 77 9.19 -3.31 -2.61
C ASP A 77 9.85 -3.90 -1.37
N GLU A 78 9.43 -3.48 -0.18
CA GLU A 78 9.85 -4.10 1.08
C GLU A 78 9.37 -5.55 1.18
N ASP A 79 8.13 -5.84 0.76
CA ASP A 79 7.60 -7.22 0.71
C ASP A 79 8.45 -8.11 -0.22
N VAL A 80 8.74 -7.60 -1.42
CA VAL A 80 9.61 -8.28 -2.40
C VAL A 80 10.97 -8.58 -1.78
N SER A 81 11.60 -7.55 -1.21
CA SER A 81 12.96 -7.66 -0.64
C SER A 81 13.01 -8.60 0.57
N ALA A 82 11.99 -8.58 1.42
CA ALA A 82 11.91 -9.44 2.59
C ALA A 82 11.69 -10.90 2.19
N TYR A 83 10.83 -11.14 1.19
CA TYR A 83 10.57 -12.48 0.70
C TYR A 83 11.75 -13.07 -0.10
N GLU A 84 12.47 -12.26 -0.87
CA GLU A 84 13.69 -12.71 -1.57
C GLU A 84 14.74 -13.22 -0.59
N LYS A 85 14.96 -12.51 0.54
CA LYS A 85 15.86 -12.97 1.61
C LYS A 85 15.42 -14.29 2.23
N LEU A 86 14.12 -14.45 2.51
CA LEU A 86 13.57 -15.70 3.01
C LEU A 86 13.76 -16.83 1.97
N ALA A 87 13.50 -16.57 0.70
CA ALA A 87 13.66 -17.55 -0.37
C ALA A 87 15.12 -17.98 -0.56
N GLU A 88 16.08 -17.07 -0.39
CA GLU A 88 17.51 -17.39 -0.38
C GLU A 88 17.91 -18.24 0.83
N ALA A 89 17.44 -17.87 2.03
CA ALA A 89 17.69 -18.62 3.25
C ALA A 89 17.16 -20.07 3.14
N LEU A 90 15.96 -20.24 2.56
CA LEU A 90 15.36 -21.56 2.31
C LEU A 90 16.14 -22.40 1.29
N LYS A 91 16.80 -21.78 0.30
CA LYS A 91 17.63 -22.49 -0.69
C LYS A 91 19.00 -22.89 -0.13
N GLY A 92 19.57 -22.07 0.74
CA GLY A 92 20.93 -22.24 1.29
C GLY A 92 21.01 -23.06 2.57
N ALA A 93 19.88 -23.44 3.17
CA ALA A 93 19.82 -23.90 4.56
C ALA A 93 20.69 -25.16 4.87
N PRO A 94 21.57 -25.09 5.89
CA PRO A 94 21.78 -26.18 6.84
C PRO A 94 20.50 -26.40 7.67
N LYS A 95 20.26 -27.63 8.15
CA LYS A 95 19.01 -28.10 8.80
C LYS A 95 18.67 -27.48 10.19
N ASP A 96 18.90 -26.18 10.42
CA ASP A 96 18.56 -25.53 11.69
C ASP A 96 17.31 -24.64 11.54
N GLU A 97 16.19 -25.12 12.07
CA GLU A 97 14.89 -24.42 12.04
C GLU A 97 14.92 -23.10 12.80
N ALA A 98 15.76 -22.95 13.83
CA ALA A 98 15.82 -21.72 14.63
C ALA A 98 16.41 -20.55 13.84
N ALA A 99 17.33 -20.81 12.90
CA ALA A 99 17.94 -19.79 12.06
C ALA A 99 16.98 -19.24 10.99
N LEU A 100 15.91 -19.97 10.64
CA LEU A 100 14.90 -19.54 9.66
C LEU A 100 13.81 -18.66 10.28
N GLU A 101 13.61 -18.73 11.60
CA GLU A 101 12.52 -18.03 12.28
C GLU A 101 12.57 -16.50 12.06
N ASP A 102 13.77 -15.92 12.11
CA ASP A 102 13.96 -14.48 11.92
C ASP A 102 13.65 -14.04 10.47
N PHE A 103 13.99 -14.86 9.47
CA PHE A 103 13.62 -14.58 8.08
C PHE A 103 12.10 -14.62 7.86
N TYR A 104 11.40 -15.54 8.51
CA TYR A 104 9.93 -15.57 8.48
C TYR A 104 9.33 -14.35 9.16
N LYS A 105 9.81 -13.98 10.34
CA LYS A 105 9.36 -12.77 11.03
C LYS A 105 9.58 -11.52 10.18
N ASP A 106 10.74 -11.41 9.53
CA ASP A 106 11.04 -10.30 8.64
C ASP A 106 10.13 -10.27 7.41
N ALA A 107 9.87 -11.42 6.78
CA ALA A 107 8.94 -11.52 5.64
C ALA A 107 7.49 -11.20 6.02
N LEU A 108 7.09 -11.38 7.28
CA LEU A 108 5.75 -11.05 7.77
C LEU A 108 5.55 -9.56 8.09
N LYS A 109 6.63 -8.79 8.31
CA LYS A 109 6.53 -7.36 8.66
C LYS A 109 5.83 -6.52 7.59
N PRO A 110 6.20 -6.61 6.28
CA PRO A 110 5.52 -5.82 5.25
C PRO A 110 4.02 -6.10 5.13
N PRO A 111 3.54 -7.36 4.99
CA PRO A 111 2.10 -7.60 4.86
C PRO A 111 1.32 -7.22 6.13
N PHE A 112 1.90 -7.37 7.32
CA PHE A 112 1.28 -6.90 8.55
C PHE A 112 1.09 -5.38 8.56
N ALA A 113 2.11 -4.62 8.14
CA ALA A 113 2.03 -3.17 8.01
C ALA A 113 0.97 -2.75 6.96
N VAL A 114 0.80 -3.51 5.86
CA VAL A 114 -0.28 -3.27 4.89
C VAL A 114 -1.65 -3.38 5.56
N CYS A 115 -1.87 -4.40 6.40
CA CYS A 115 -3.13 -4.56 7.13
C CYS A 115 -3.42 -3.38 8.06
N GLU A 116 -2.44 -2.99 8.88
CA GLU A 116 -2.58 -1.87 9.83
C GLU A 116 -2.89 -0.56 9.11
N ILE A 117 -2.12 -0.23 8.08
CA ILE A 117 -2.29 1.01 7.31
C ILE A 117 -3.62 1.02 6.58
N THR A 118 -4.01 -0.09 5.96
CA THR A 118 -5.30 -0.20 5.26
C THR A 118 -6.47 0.00 6.23
N GLY A 119 -6.38 -0.50 7.46
CA GLY A 119 -7.36 -0.24 8.51
C GLY A 119 -7.51 1.25 8.85
N ILE A 120 -6.42 2.02 8.81
CA ILE A 120 -6.45 3.48 8.95
C ILE A 120 -7.07 4.13 7.70
N CYS A 121 -6.66 3.70 6.50
CA CYS A 121 -7.21 4.20 5.23
C CYS A 121 -8.72 4.04 5.15
N MET A 122 -9.30 2.95 5.65
CA MET A 122 -10.76 2.77 5.68
C MET A 122 -11.47 3.84 6.52
N LYS A 123 -10.90 4.24 7.66
CA LYS A 123 -11.45 5.32 8.51
C LYS A 123 -11.38 6.67 7.79
N LEU A 124 -10.26 6.94 7.12
CA LEU A 124 -10.10 8.17 6.33
C LEU A 124 -11.04 8.19 5.11
N CYS A 125 -11.25 7.04 4.47
CA CYS A 125 -12.18 6.89 3.34
C CYS A 125 -13.61 7.21 3.77
N ARG A 126 -14.05 6.68 4.91
CA ARG A 126 -15.35 7.03 5.49
C ARG A 126 -15.47 8.54 5.77
N ALA A 127 -14.48 9.12 6.43
CA ALA A 127 -14.50 10.56 6.74
C ALA A 127 -14.53 11.42 5.47
N LEU A 128 -13.80 11.01 4.43
CA LEU A 128 -13.79 11.68 3.14
C LEU A 128 -15.10 11.49 2.37
N ALA A 129 -15.75 10.33 2.47
CA ALA A 129 -17.05 10.09 1.83
C ALA A 129 -18.15 11.01 2.38
N GLU A 130 -18.05 11.42 3.65
CA GLU A 130 -19.02 12.30 4.32
C GLU A 130 -18.91 13.78 3.88
N CYS A 131 -17.71 14.25 3.55
CA CYS A 131 -17.46 15.68 3.25
C CYS A 131 -16.78 15.94 1.90
N GLY A 132 -16.37 14.91 1.18
CA GLY A 132 -15.73 14.99 -0.12
C GLY A 132 -16.72 15.28 -1.24
N ASN A 133 -16.19 15.48 -2.43
CA ASN A 133 -16.99 15.80 -3.60
C ASN A 133 -17.93 14.63 -3.96
N LYS A 134 -19.23 14.84 -3.74
CA LYS A 134 -20.29 13.83 -3.92
C LYS A 134 -20.39 13.30 -5.35
N LYS A 135 -19.87 14.04 -6.34
CA LYS A 135 -19.84 13.64 -7.76
C LYS A 135 -18.81 12.54 -8.04
N LEU A 136 -17.96 12.20 -7.07
CA LEU A 136 -16.92 11.17 -7.20
C LEU A 136 -17.14 10.00 -6.22
N VAL A 137 -18.31 9.89 -5.59
CA VAL A 137 -18.67 8.73 -4.78
C VAL A 137 -19.23 7.66 -5.71
N THR A 138 -18.54 6.51 -5.80
CA THR A 138 -18.90 5.33 -6.61
C THR A 138 -18.79 4.07 -5.79
#